data_AF-A0A453FY41-F1
#
_entry.id   AF-A0A453FY41-F1
#
_cell.length_a   1.000
_cell.length_b   1.000
_cell.length_c   1.000
_cell.angle_alpha   90.00
_cell.angle_beta   90.00
_cell.angle_gamma   90.00
#
_symmetry.space_group_name_H-M   'P 1'
#
loop_
_entity.id
_entity.type
_entity.pdbx_description
1 polymer ?
#
loop_
_entity_poly.entity_id
_entity_poly.type
_entity_poly.pdbx_seq_one_letter_code
_entity_poly.pdbx_strand_id
1 'polypeptide(L)'
;METVAAAGYARGAATRSPACCAAMSFSQSYRPKAARPATTFYGESLRANTARTSFPAGRQSKAASRAALTTRCAIGDSLEEFLTKATPDKNLIRLLICMGEAMRTIAFKVRTASCGGTACVNSFGDEQLAVDMLADKLLFEALEYSHVCKYACSEEVPELQDMGGPVEGGFSVAFDPLDGSSIVDTNFTVGTIFGVWPGDKLTGVTGGDQVAAAMGIYGPRTTFVVALKDCPGTHEFLLLDEGKWQHVKDTTTIGEGKMFSPGNLRATFDNPDYDKVLVTAWLLVLCTALN
;
A
#
# COMPACT_ATOMS: atom_id res chain seq x y z
N MET A 1 0.28 27.61 62.59
CA MET A 1 1.29 27.28 63.60
C MET A 1 2.08 26.13 63.02
N GLU A 2 3.35 26.19 62.61
CA GLU A 2 4.46 27.15 62.57
C GLU A 2 5.29 26.69 61.34
N THR A 3 5.74 27.53 60.37
CA THR A 3 7.04 28.27 60.34
C THR A 3 8.25 27.41 60.78
N VAL A 4 9.42 27.33 60.11
CA VAL A 4 10.10 28.26 59.19
C VAL A 4 11.42 27.64 58.63
N ALA A 5 11.81 28.09 57.41
CA ALA A 5 13.17 28.31 56.86
C ALA A 5 14.19 27.16 56.66
N ALA A 6 15.24 27.27 55.84
CA ALA A 6 15.62 28.10 54.68
C ALA A 6 17.07 27.70 54.27
N ALA A 7 17.50 28.18 53.10
CA ALA A 7 18.87 28.26 52.56
C ALA A 7 19.40 27.03 51.79
N GLY A 8 20.03 27.16 50.62
CA GLY A 8 20.36 28.35 49.81
C GLY A 8 21.45 28.03 48.77
N TYR A 9 21.23 28.55 47.54
CA TYR A 9 22.19 29.02 46.53
C TYR A 9 23.27 28.09 45.90
N ALA A 10 23.23 27.97 44.55
CA ALA A 10 24.15 28.72 43.68
C ALA A 10 23.85 28.63 42.15
N ARG A 11 23.48 29.81 41.61
CA ARG A 11 24.01 30.47 40.37
C ARG A 11 23.77 29.84 38.98
N GLY A 12 22.78 30.40 38.28
CA GLY A 12 22.79 30.55 36.82
C GLY A 12 22.58 32.04 36.46
N ALA A 13 23.54 32.65 35.77
CA ALA A 13 23.42 34.00 35.22
C ALA A 13 23.73 33.91 33.72
N ALA A 14 22.77 34.29 32.87
CA ALA A 14 22.99 34.57 31.46
C ALA A 14 22.14 35.78 31.05
N THR A 15 22.81 36.86 30.66
CA THR A 15 22.23 38.12 30.19
C THR A 15 22.51 38.32 28.69
N ARG A 16 21.42 38.46 27.92
CA ARG A 16 21.15 39.30 26.72
C ARG A 16 22.30 39.76 25.75
N SER A 17 22.15 39.34 24.47
CA SER A 17 22.03 40.07 23.16
C SER A 17 22.96 41.26 22.76
N PRO A 18 23.01 41.75 21.48
CA PRO A 18 22.89 41.15 20.13
C PRO A 18 23.97 41.67 19.10
N ALA A 19 23.78 41.31 17.80
CA ALA A 19 24.27 41.94 16.55
C ALA A 19 25.61 41.47 15.94
N CYS A 20 25.58 40.98 14.69
CA CYS A 20 25.90 41.79 13.48
C CYS A 20 25.78 40.98 12.18
N CYS A 21 25.46 41.72 11.11
CA CYS A 21 25.21 41.32 9.73
C CYS A 21 26.39 40.64 9.01
N ALA A 22 26.08 39.76 8.05
CA ALA A 22 26.64 39.81 6.68
C ALA A 22 25.88 38.86 5.75
N ALA A 23 25.25 39.42 4.71
CA ALA A 23 24.69 38.71 3.58
C ALA A 23 25.81 38.37 2.57
N MET A 24 25.79 37.17 2.00
CA MET A 24 26.44 36.89 0.73
C MET A 24 25.53 36.02 -0.14
N SER A 25 24.87 36.70 -1.09
CA SER A 25 24.13 36.12 -2.19
C SER A 25 25.11 35.54 -3.22
N PHE A 26 24.97 34.25 -3.55
CA PHE A 26 25.55 33.70 -4.78
C PHE A 26 24.53 33.83 -5.91
N SER A 27 24.84 34.73 -6.84
CA SER A 27 24.15 34.86 -8.11
C SER A 27 24.74 33.87 -9.12
N GLN A 28 23.91 33.06 -9.75
CA GLN A 28 24.27 32.31 -10.95
C GLN A 28 23.58 32.96 -12.15
N SER A 29 24.42 33.46 -13.05
CA SER A 29 24.07 34.28 -14.19
C SER A 29 23.60 33.43 -15.37
N TYR A 30 22.35 33.64 -15.75
CA TYR A 30 21.78 33.25 -17.05
C TYR A 30 22.46 34.03 -18.19
N ARG A 31 22.82 33.34 -19.28
CA ARG A 31 23.16 33.96 -20.57
C ARG A 31 22.45 33.21 -21.71
N PRO A 32 21.61 33.85 -22.53
CA PRO A 32 20.95 33.22 -23.66
C PRO A 32 21.82 33.31 -24.93
N LYS A 33 21.70 32.35 -25.84
CA LYS A 33 22.09 32.50 -27.24
C LYS A 33 20.99 32.02 -28.18
N ALA A 34 20.86 32.75 -29.27
CA ALA A 34 19.69 32.91 -30.09
C ALA A 34 19.63 31.99 -31.32
N ALA A 35 18.39 31.78 -31.77
CA ALA A 35 17.84 31.77 -33.14
C ALA A 35 18.36 30.80 -34.23
N ARG A 36 17.35 30.23 -34.92
CA ARG A 36 17.33 29.36 -36.10
C ARG A 36 17.73 30.11 -37.40
N PRO A 37 17.74 29.43 -38.57
CA PRO A 37 16.51 29.44 -39.38
C PRO A 37 16.11 28.08 -39.98
N ALA A 38 14.86 28.02 -40.41
CA ALA A 38 14.20 26.90 -41.09
C ALA A 38 14.20 27.10 -42.60
N THR A 39 14.08 26.02 -43.38
CA THR A 39 13.42 26.03 -44.69
C THR A 39 12.66 24.72 -44.95
N THR A 40 11.39 24.91 -45.30
CA THR A 40 10.41 23.98 -45.86
C THR A 40 10.64 23.83 -47.37
N PHE A 41 10.21 22.74 -48.03
CA PHE A 41 9.32 22.74 -49.24
C PHE A 41 9.27 21.37 -49.97
N TYR A 42 8.05 20.80 -50.02
CA TYR A 42 7.28 20.15 -51.10
C TYR A 42 7.90 19.36 -52.28
N GLY A 43 7.20 18.25 -52.61
CA GLY A 43 6.97 17.68 -53.96
C GLY A 43 8.11 16.80 -54.50
N GLU A 44 7.92 15.72 -55.25
CA GLU A 44 6.76 15.21 -55.98
C GLU A 44 7.05 13.76 -56.42
N SER A 45 5.99 13.05 -56.79
CA SER A 45 5.94 11.64 -57.22
C SER A 45 6.68 11.34 -58.54
N LEU A 46 7.18 10.11 -58.67
CA LEU A 46 7.25 9.41 -59.96
C LEU A 46 6.60 8.03 -59.87
N ARG A 47 5.54 7.86 -60.68
CA ARG A 47 4.98 6.60 -61.19
C ARG A 47 6.10 5.86 -61.99
N ALA A 48 6.09 4.55 -62.26
CA ALA A 48 4.96 3.71 -62.62
C ALA A 48 5.32 2.20 -62.59
N ASN A 49 4.27 1.40 -62.36
CA ASN A 49 3.94 0.11 -62.98
C ASN A 49 4.93 -1.06 -62.95
N THR A 50 4.50 -2.14 -62.28
CA THR A 50 4.20 -3.40 -63.02
C THR A 50 3.28 -4.36 -62.26
N ALA A 51 2.24 -4.77 -62.97
CA ALA A 51 1.53 -6.06 -62.94
C ALA A 51 0.89 -6.61 -61.64
N ARG A 52 -0.45 -6.66 -61.70
CA ARG A 52 -1.33 -7.55 -60.93
C ARG A 52 -0.93 -9.02 -61.14
N THR A 53 -0.82 -9.78 -60.06
CA THR A 53 -1.16 -11.22 -60.05
C THR A 53 -1.85 -11.58 -58.73
N SER A 54 -2.72 -12.56 -58.84
CA SER A 54 -3.81 -12.99 -57.96
C SER A 54 -3.38 -13.69 -56.66
N PHE A 55 -4.23 -13.57 -55.63
CA PHE A 55 -4.21 -14.35 -54.39
C PHE A 55 -4.17 -15.88 -54.62
N PRO A 56 -3.59 -16.63 -53.67
CA PRO A 56 -4.48 -17.43 -52.83
C PRO A 56 -4.18 -17.34 -51.32
N ALA A 57 -5.15 -17.84 -50.58
CA ALA A 57 -5.43 -17.65 -49.17
C ALA A 57 -4.49 -18.39 -48.18
N GLY A 58 -4.47 -17.87 -46.95
CA GLY A 58 -4.45 -18.70 -45.74
C GLY A 58 -3.09 -19.20 -45.25
N ARG A 59 -2.30 -18.31 -44.63
CA ARG A 59 -1.34 -18.73 -43.60
C ARG A 59 -1.83 -18.23 -42.25
N GLN A 60 -2.43 -19.15 -41.50
CA GLN A 60 -2.77 -18.95 -40.10
C GLN A 60 -1.48 -18.62 -39.33
N SER A 61 -1.48 -17.44 -38.70
CA SER A 61 -0.59 -17.12 -37.61
C SER A 61 -0.81 -18.15 -36.50
N LYS A 62 0.21 -18.94 -36.18
CA LYS A 62 0.26 -19.68 -34.91
C LYS A 62 0.51 -18.68 -33.78
N ALA A 63 -0.52 -17.91 -33.44
CA ALA A 63 -0.68 -17.41 -32.09
C ALA A 63 -1.07 -18.62 -31.24
N ALA A 64 -0.06 -19.33 -30.75
CA ALA A 64 -0.26 -20.37 -29.77
C ALA A 64 -0.89 -19.72 -28.54
N SER A 65 -2.16 -20.02 -28.33
CA SER A 65 -2.93 -19.62 -27.16
C SER A 65 -2.19 -20.03 -25.91
N ARG A 66 -1.71 -19.05 -25.15
CA ARG A 66 -1.41 -19.20 -23.73
C ARG A 66 -2.76 -19.36 -23.02
N ALA A 67 -3.35 -20.54 -23.14
CA ALA A 67 -4.52 -20.91 -22.36
C ALA A 67 -4.08 -20.89 -20.90
N ALA A 68 -4.59 -19.91 -20.16
CA ALA A 68 -4.32 -19.74 -18.75
C ALA A 68 -4.64 -21.06 -18.04
N LEU A 69 -3.64 -21.59 -17.35
CA LEU A 69 -3.78 -22.70 -16.41
C LEU A 69 -4.52 -22.18 -15.17
N THR A 70 -5.79 -21.80 -15.31
CA THR A 70 -6.61 -21.40 -14.17
C THR A 70 -7.11 -22.67 -13.48
N THR A 71 -6.21 -23.30 -12.72
CA THR A 71 -6.62 -24.29 -11.72
C THR A 71 -7.51 -23.54 -10.74
N ARG A 72 -8.81 -23.88 -10.67
CA ARG A 72 -9.73 -23.20 -9.74
C ARG A 72 -9.22 -23.40 -8.32
N CYS A 73 -8.89 -22.31 -7.65
CA CYS A 73 -8.60 -22.30 -6.23
C CYS A 73 -9.85 -22.75 -5.47
N ALA A 74 -9.72 -23.71 -4.55
CA ALA A 74 -10.85 -24.21 -3.80
C ALA A 74 -10.99 -23.44 -2.48
N ILE A 75 -12.23 -23.23 -2.05
CA ILE A 75 -12.51 -22.78 -0.68
C ILE A 75 -12.08 -23.91 0.26
N GLY A 76 -11.39 -23.55 1.34
CA GLY A 76 -10.84 -24.48 2.33
C GLY A 76 -9.35 -24.78 2.19
N ASP A 77 -8.74 -24.47 1.02
CA ASP A 77 -7.29 -24.58 0.80
C ASP A 77 -6.51 -23.67 1.79
N SER A 78 -5.27 -24.06 2.12
CA SER A 78 -4.37 -23.15 2.84
C SER A 78 -3.88 -22.00 1.94
N LEU A 79 -3.34 -20.94 2.55
CA LEU A 79 -2.72 -19.84 1.79
C LEU A 79 -1.61 -20.35 0.85
N GLU A 80 -0.78 -21.28 1.29
CA GLU A 80 0.31 -21.84 0.50
C GLU A 80 -0.20 -22.65 -0.69
N GLU A 81 -1.23 -23.48 -0.46
CA GLU A 81 -1.89 -24.27 -1.51
C GLU A 81 -2.57 -23.37 -2.54
N PHE A 82 -3.26 -22.32 -2.08
CA PHE A 82 -3.85 -21.31 -2.93
C PHE A 82 -2.78 -20.61 -3.79
N LEU A 83 -1.74 -20.08 -3.17
CA LEU A 83 -0.71 -19.30 -3.86
C LEU A 83 0.03 -20.13 -4.92
N THR A 84 0.29 -21.42 -4.63
CA THR A 84 0.90 -22.36 -5.57
C THR A 84 0.00 -22.63 -6.80
N LYS A 85 -1.32 -22.57 -6.64
CA LYS A 85 -2.29 -22.67 -7.75
C LYS A 85 -2.46 -21.35 -8.49
N ALA A 86 -2.36 -20.23 -7.79
CA ALA A 86 -2.68 -18.90 -8.30
C ALA A 86 -1.55 -18.23 -9.08
N THR A 87 -0.28 -18.48 -8.75
CA THR A 87 0.87 -17.89 -9.45
C THR A 87 2.03 -18.89 -9.60
N PRO A 88 2.74 -18.91 -10.75
CA PRO A 88 3.97 -19.70 -10.90
C PRO A 88 5.19 -19.06 -10.23
N ASP A 89 5.11 -17.79 -9.80
CA ASP A 89 6.23 -17.06 -9.22
C ASP A 89 6.49 -17.44 -7.77
N LYS A 90 7.50 -18.29 -7.55
CA LYS A 90 7.90 -18.78 -6.22
C LYS A 90 8.38 -17.67 -5.29
N ASN A 91 8.96 -16.59 -5.82
CA ASN A 91 9.45 -15.47 -5.01
C ASN A 91 8.25 -14.69 -4.46
N LEU A 92 7.23 -14.45 -5.29
CA LEU A 92 5.99 -13.81 -4.85
C LEU A 92 5.27 -14.65 -3.80
N ILE A 93 5.19 -15.97 -3.99
CA ILE A 93 4.62 -16.90 -3.00
C ILE A 93 5.34 -16.76 -1.65
N ARG A 94 6.69 -16.79 -1.67
CA ARG A 94 7.51 -16.64 -0.46
C ARG A 94 7.25 -15.32 0.25
N LEU A 95 7.23 -14.21 -0.48
CA LEU A 95 6.97 -12.88 0.07
C LEU A 95 5.61 -12.83 0.77
N LEU A 96 4.54 -13.30 0.12
CA LEU A 96 3.19 -13.27 0.68
C LEU A 96 3.03 -14.17 1.90
N ILE A 97 3.71 -15.32 1.94
CA ILE A 97 3.75 -16.18 3.12
C ILE A 97 4.43 -15.46 4.29
N CYS A 98 5.62 -14.87 4.08
CA CYS A 98 6.33 -14.12 5.12
C CYS A 98 5.49 -12.96 5.67
N MET A 99 4.83 -12.20 4.79
CA MET A 99 3.89 -11.15 5.20
C MET A 99 2.73 -11.73 6.03
N GLY A 100 2.17 -12.86 5.62
CA GLY A 100 1.16 -13.62 6.35
C GLY A 100 1.56 -13.98 7.78
N GLU A 101 2.83 -14.32 8.01
CA GLU A 101 3.36 -14.61 9.34
C GLU A 101 3.50 -13.35 10.21
N ALA A 102 3.93 -12.23 9.62
CA ALA A 102 3.96 -10.94 10.31
C ALA A 102 2.55 -10.53 10.73
N MET A 103 1.56 -10.56 9.83
CA MET A 103 0.17 -10.20 10.15
C MET A 103 -0.46 -11.11 11.22
N ARG A 104 -0.14 -12.41 11.22
CA ARG A 104 -0.55 -13.32 12.31
C ARG A 104 -0.02 -12.84 13.66
N THR A 105 1.24 -12.41 13.70
CA THR A 105 1.89 -11.93 14.91
C THR A 105 1.32 -10.57 15.35
N ILE A 106 1.12 -9.64 14.41
CA ILE A 106 0.49 -8.33 14.65
C ILE A 106 -0.91 -8.53 15.25
N ALA A 107 -1.72 -9.42 14.69
CA ALA A 107 -3.06 -9.70 15.19
C ALA A 107 -3.07 -10.13 16.67
N PHE A 108 -2.12 -10.97 17.08
CA PHE A 108 -1.98 -11.37 18.48
C PHE A 108 -1.52 -10.21 19.38
N LYS A 109 -0.61 -9.38 18.88
CA LYS A 109 -0.07 -8.22 19.60
C LYS A 109 -1.11 -7.12 19.78
N VAL A 110 -1.94 -6.85 18.77
CA VAL A 110 -3.08 -5.93 18.86
C VAL A 110 -4.10 -6.45 19.87
N ARG A 111 -4.46 -7.74 19.81
CA ARG A 111 -5.47 -8.36 20.69
C ARG A 111 -5.13 -8.27 22.19
N THR A 112 -3.85 -8.27 22.53
CA THR A 112 -3.35 -8.28 23.92
C THR A 112 -2.63 -7.00 24.30
N ALA A 113 -2.75 -5.94 23.48
CA ALA A 113 -2.11 -4.67 23.75
C ALA A 113 -2.63 -4.03 25.03
N SER A 114 -1.71 -3.44 25.80
CA SER A 114 -2.05 -2.60 26.96
C SER A 114 -2.32 -1.19 26.46
N CYS A 115 -3.58 -0.75 26.48
CA CYS A 115 -3.97 0.60 26.09
C CYS A 115 -3.97 1.54 27.29
N GLY A 116 -3.03 2.49 27.29
CA GLY A 116 -3.01 3.63 28.20
C GLY A 116 -3.44 4.91 27.47
N GLY A 117 -3.75 5.98 28.20
CA GLY A 117 -4.41 7.19 27.65
C GLY A 117 -3.69 7.96 26.53
N THR A 118 -2.49 7.55 26.11
CA THR A 118 -1.74 8.14 24.99
C THR A 118 -1.31 7.14 23.91
N ALA A 119 -1.32 5.83 24.19
CA ALA A 119 -0.92 4.81 23.23
C ALA A 119 -1.34 3.40 23.68
N CYS A 120 -1.58 2.53 22.70
CA CYS A 120 -1.61 1.08 22.92
C CYS A 120 -0.22 0.49 22.72
N VAL A 121 0.27 -0.23 23.71
CA VAL A 121 1.64 -0.75 23.76
C VAL A 121 1.65 -2.25 24.00
N ASN A 122 2.62 -2.94 23.41
CA ASN A 122 2.88 -4.36 23.67
C ASN A 122 4.39 -4.58 23.80
N SER A 123 4.78 -5.64 24.50
CA SER A 123 6.18 -6.02 24.67
C SER A 123 6.69 -6.73 23.42
N PHE A 124 7.82 -6.31 22.88
CA PHE A 124 8.54 -7.01 21.81
C PHE A 124 10.00 -7.22 22.24
N GLY A 125 10.40 -8.47 22.41
CA GLY A 125 11.67 -8.78 23.10
C GLY A 125 11.66 -8.21 24.52
N ASP A 126 12.64 -7.36 24.83
CA ASP A 126 12.80 -6.70 26.14
C ASP A 126 12.22 -5.26 26.17
N GLU A 127 11.67 -4.78 25.05
CA GLU A 127 11.21 -3.40 24.90
C GLU A 127 9.67 -3.31 24.86
N GLN A 128 9.12 -2.19 25.36
CA GLN A 128 7.70 -1.87 25.25
C GLN A 128 7.53 -0.86 24.11
N LEU A 129 6.83 -1.26 23.04
CA LEU A 129 6.64 -0.45 21.84
C LEU A 129 5.16 -0.16 21.64
N ALA A 130 4.88 0.99 21.02
CA ALA A 130 3.56 1.27 20.47
C ALA A 130 3.25 0.25 19.35
N VAL A 131 1.98 -0.15 19.26
CA VAL A 131 1.56 -1.26 18.40
C VAL A 131 1.78 -1.01 16.90
N ASP A 132 1.77 0.25 16.48
CA ASP A 132 2.12 0.74 15.15
C ASP A 132 3.61 0.49 14.83
N MET A 133 4.52 0.97 15.68
CA MET A 133 5.96 0.77 15.54
C MET A 133 6.36 -0.71 15.64
N LEU A 134 5.62 -1.49 16.46
CA LEU A 134 5.79 -2.92 16.55
C LEU A 134 5.39 -3.61 15.24
N ALA A 135 4.26 -3.24 14.66
CA ALA A 135 3.81 -3.76 13.38
C ALA A 135 4.78 -3.41 12.25
N ASP A 136 5.27 -2.17 12.23
CA ASP A 136 6.28 -1.69 11.28
C ASP A 136 7.55 -2.56 11.30
N LYS A 137 8.10 -2.78 12.49
CA LYS A 137 9.27 -3.65 12.69
C LYS A 137 9.04 -5.08 12.20
N LEU A 138 7.90 -5.68 12.56
CA LEU A 138 7.54 -7.04 12.14
C LEU A 138 7.44 -7.18 10.61
N LEU A 139 6.92 -6.16 9.92
CA LEU A 139 6.79 -6.17 8.47
C LEU A 139 8.14 -6.01 7.78
N PHE A 140 9.00 -5.11 8.26
CA PHE A 140 10.39 -5.02 7.76
C PHE A 140 11.16 -6.33 7.97
N GLU A 141 11.09 -6.92 9.17
CA GLU A 141 11.73 -8.22 9.47
C GLU A 141 11.23 -9.34 8.53
N ALA A 142 9.92 -9.38 8.24
CA ALA A 142 9.35 -10.36 7.31
C ALA A 142 9.81 -10.13 5.87
N LEU A 143 9.92 -8.87 5.42
CA LEU A 143 10.41 -8.54 4.09
C LEU A 143 11.90 -8.87 3.93
N GLU A 144 12.72 -8.61 4.93
CA GLU A 144 14.14 -8.99 4.95
C GLU A 144 14.30 -10.53 4.94
N TYR A 145 13.54 -11.25 5.78
CA TYR A 145 13.55 -12.72 5.83
C TYR A 145 13.05 -13.38 4.53
N SER A 146 12.21 -12.68 3.77
CA SER A 146 11.76 -13.15 2.46
C SER A 146 12.92 -13.29 1.46
N HIS A 147 14.01 -12.53 1.63
CA HIS A 147 15.16 -12.43 0.71
C HIS A 147 14.83 -12.05 -0.74
N VAL A 148 13.58 -11.67 -1.02
CA VAL A 148 13.09 -11.35 -2.37
C VAL A 148 12.62 -9.90 -2.49
N CYS A 149 12.57 -9.16 -1.37
CA CYS A 149 12.30 -7.74 -1.34
C CYS A 149 13.60 -6.95 -1.52
N LYS A 150 13.66 -6.06 -2.51
CA LYS A 150 14.77 -5.12 -2.72
C LYS A 150 14.58 -3.86 -1.88
N TYR A 151 13.44 -3.18 -2.03
CA TYR A 151 13.13 -1.99 -1.25
C TYR A 151 11.79 -2.09 -0.55
N ALA A 152 11.75 -1.62 0.69
CA ALA A 152 10.55 -1.48 1.49
C ALA A 152 10.33 -0.01 1.86
N CYS A 153 9.08 0.44 1.89
CA CYS A 153 8.71 1.79 2.32
C CYS A 153 7.47 1.70 3.22
N SER A 154 7.55 2.33 4.39
CA SER A 154 6.47 2.36 5.38
C SER A 154 5.84 3.76 5.43
N GLU A 155 4.58 3.85 5.86
CA GLU A 155 3.98 5.14 6.25
C GLU A 155 4.79 5.81 7.39
N GLU A 156 5.23 5.04 8.37
CA GLU A 156 5.93 5.52 9.58
C GLU A 156 7.36 5.98 9.27
N VAL A 157 7.98 5.35 8.28
CA VAL A 157 9.33 5.66 7.79
C VAL A 157 9.28 5.81 6.27
N PRO A 158 9.00 7.03 5.76
CA PRO A 158 8.78 7.27 4.32
C PRO A 158 10.09 7.27 3.49
N GLU A 159 11.18 6.78 4.06
CA GLU A 159 12.45 6.56 3.38
C GLU A 159 12.52 5.12 2.83
N LEU A 160 13.04 4.97 1.62
CA LEU A 160 13.26 3.66 1.03
C LEU A 160 14.32 2.88 1.81
N GLN A 161 13.91 1.77 2.43
CA GLN A 161 14.80 0.86 3.13
C GLN A 161 15.23 -0.29 2.21
N ASP A 162 16.52 -0.56 2.13
CA ASP A 162 17.06 -1.70 1.36
C ASP A 162 16.93 -2.99 2.18
N MET A 163 16.14 -3.94 1.70
CA MET A 163 15.91 -5.24 2.33
C MET A 163 16.87 -6.33 1.83
N GLY A 164 17.81 -5.99 0.94
CA GLY A 164 18.89 -6.89 0.48
C GLY A 164 18.49 -7.90 -0.60
N GLY A 165 17.25 -7.91 -1.08
CA GLY A 165 16.80 -8.79 -2.16
C GLY A 165 17.31 -8.37 -3.56
N PRO A 166 17.10 -9.21 -4.57
CA PRO A 166 17.54 -8.95 -5.94
C PRO A 166 16.68 -7.90 -6.64
N VAL A 167 17.25 -7.19 -7.62
CA VAL A 167 16.49 -6.31 -8.51
C VAL A 167 15.72 -7.12 -9.55
N GLU A 168 16.40 -8.03 -10.26
CA GLU A 168 15.76 -8.90 -11.24
C GLU A 168 15.05 -10.06 -10.53
N GLY A 169 13.75 -10.22 -10.76
CA GLY A 169 12.94 -11.26 -10.13
C GLY A 169 12.66 -11.04 -8.63
N GLY A 170 13.04 -9.88 -8.09
CA GLY A 170 12.63 -9.42 -6.77
C GLY A 170 11.55 -8.34 -6.85
N PHE A 171 11.22 -7.80 -5.68
CA PHE A 171 10.08 -6.89 -5.50
C PHE A 171 10.42 -5.69 -4.64
N SER A 172 9.66 -4.61 -4.80
CA SER A 172 9.59 -3.54 -3.82
C SER A 172 8.21 -3.50 -3.19
N VAL A 173 8.14 -3.22 -1.89
CA VAL A 173 6.90 -3.23 -1.11
C VAL A 173 6.67 -1.89 -0.44
N ALA A 174 5.48 -1.32 -0.61
CA ALA A 174 5.02 -0.19 0.19
C ALA A 174 3.90 -0.66 1.11
N PHE A 175 3.91 -0.23 2.37
CA PHE A 175 2.93 -0.67 3.35
C PHE A 175 2.56 0.42 4.38
N ASP A 176 1.33 0.33 4.86
CA ASP A 176 0.85 0.97 6.08
C ASP A 176 0.81 -0.15 7.14
N PRO A 177 1.64 -0.06 8.20
CA PRO A 177 1.78 -1.13 9.17
C PRO A 177 0.52 -1.34 10.01
N LEU A 178 -0.21 -0.28 10.35
CA LEU A 178 -1.39 -0.36 11.22
C LEU A 178 -2.35 0.83 11.01
N ASP A 179 -3.13 0.79 9.93
CA ASP A 179 -4.24 1.71 9.68
C ASP A 179 -5.24 1.65 10.84
N GLY A 180 -5.57 2.83 11.38
CA GLY A 180 -6.42 2.97 12.55
C GLY A 180 -5.72 2.72 13.89
N SER A 181 -4.38 2.73 13.96
CA SER A 181 -3.61 2.61 15.21
C SER A 181 -4.11 3.52 16.34
N SER A 182 -4.55 4.74 16.00
CA SER A 182 -5.09 5.74 16.94
C SER A 182 -6.39 5.36 17.64
N ILE A 183 -7.14 4.37 17.13
CA ILE A 183 -8.45 3.94 17.67
C ILE A 183 -8.43 2.51 18.21
N VAL A 184 -7.24 1.91 18.39
CA VAL A 184 -7.09 0.56 18.95
C VAL A 184 -7.67 0.47 20.37
N ASP A 185 -7.60 1.56 21.16
CA ASP A 185 -8.17 1.65 22.51
C ASP A 185 -9.70 1.54 22.53
N THR A 186 -10.38 2.01 21.47
CA THR A 186 -11.83 1.89 21.29
C THR A 186 -12.26 0.50 20.83
N ASN A 187 -11.30 -0.38 20.53
CA ASN A 187 -11.53 -1.74 20.03
C ASN A 187 -12.32 -1.79 18.70
N PHE A 188 -12.16 -0.77 17.87
CA PHE A 188 -12.63 -0.78 16.49
C PHE A 188 -11.68 -1.62 15.61
N THR A 189 -12.19 -2.07 14.46
CA THR A 189 -11.37 -2.85 13.53
C THR A 189 -10.28 -1.98 12.92
N VAL A 190 -9.05 -2.49 12.96
CA VAL A 190 -7.84 -1.87 12.39
C VAL A 190 -7.19 -2.84 11.41
N GLY A 191 -6.17 -2.43 10.66
CA GLY A 191 -5.58 -3.30 9.65
C GLY A 191 -4.19 -2.92 9.18
N THR A 192 -3.56 -3.81 8.43
CA THR A 192 -2.30 -3.55 7.71
C THR A 192 -2.62 -3.54 6.22
N ILE A 193 -2.03 -2.64 5.45
CA ILE A 193 -2.23 -2.57 3.99
C ILE A 193 -0.86 -2.62 3.32
N PHE A 194 -0.71 -3.41 2.26
CA PHE A 194 0.52 -3.37 1.46
C PHE A 194 0.30 -3.65 -0.02
N GLY A 195 1.18 -3.07 -0.84
CA GLY A 195 1.27 -3.30 -2.27
C GLY A 195 2.66 -3.85 -2.65
N VAL A 196 2.70 -4.69 -3.68
CA VAL A 196 3.93 -5.33 -4.15
C VAL A 196 4.16 -4.97 -5.61
N TRP A 197 5.31 -4.36 -5.91
CA TRP A 197 5.76 -4.01 -7.25
C TRP A 197 6.96 -4.86 -7.65
N PRO A 198 7.12 -5.20 -8.94
CA PRO A 198 8.32 -5.88 -9.40
C PRO A 198 9.50 -4.91 -9.48
N GLY A 199 10.71 -5.41 -9.22
CA GLY A 199 11.94 -4.65 -9.37
C GLY A 199 12.29 -3.81 -8.14
N ASP A 200 12.84 -2.62 -8.39
CA ASP A 200 13.53 -1.78 -7.39
C ASP A 200 12.92 -0.37 -7.26
N LYS A 201 11.66 -0.18 -7.66
CA LYS A 201 11.02 1.14 -7.68
C LYS A 201 9.69 1.16 -6.93
N LEU A 202 9.52 2.18 -6.10
CA LEU A 202 8.24 2.59 -5.50
C LEU A 202 7.81 4.01 -5.92
N THR A 203 8.67 4.72 -6.65
CA THR A 203 8.36 6.05 -7.21
C THR A 203 8.33 5.98 -8.74
N GLY A 204 7.44 6.77 -9.35
CA GLY A 204 7.23 6.72 -10.81
C GLY A 204 6.56 5.44 -11.31
N VAL A 205 6.06 4.59 -10.41
CA VAL A 205 5.20 3.44 -10.68
C VAL A 205 3.75 3.80 -10.42
N THR A 206 2.82 3.03 -10.99
CA THR A 206 1.38 3.20 -10.80
C THR A 206 0.79 2.01 -10.05
N GLY A 207 -0.45 2.17 -9.59
CA GLY A 207 -1.20 1.06 -8.99
C GLY A 207 -1.41 -0.12 -9.95
N GLY A 208 -1.45 0.13 -11.27
CA GLY A 208 -1.60 -0.92 -12.29
C GLY A 208 -0.33 -1.78 -12.50
N ASP A 209 0.80 -1.34 -11.96
CA ASP A 209 2.07 -2.05 -12.04
C ASP A 209 2.25 -3.08 -10.91
N GLN A 210 1.36 -3.08 -9.91
CA GLN A 210 1.39 -4.03 -8.80
C GLN A 210 1.20 -5.46 -9.29
N VAL A 211 2.01 -6.40 -8.76
CA VAL A 211 1.85 -7.84 -8.99
C VAL A 211 0.93 -8.48 -7.94
N ALA A 212 0.88 -7.90 -6.75
CA ALA A 212 -0.02 -8.26 -5.67
C ALA A 212 -0.34 -7.04 -4.81
N ALA A 213 -1.52 -7.05 -4.20
CA ALA A 213 -1.91 -6.11 -3.15
C ALA A 213 -2.69 -6.89 -2.10
N ALA A 214 -2.53 -6.54 -0.83
CA ALA A 214 -3.23 -7.25 0.22
C ALA A 214 -3.45 -6.40 1.47
N MET A 215 -4.38 -6.84 2.30
CA MET A 215 -4.66 -6.23 3.59
C MET A 215 -4.89 -7.29 4.67
N GLY A 216 -4.30 -7.07 5.84
CA GLY A 216 -4.61 -7.80 7.07
C GLY A 216 -5.66 -7.02 7.85
N ILE A 217 -6.75 -7.67 8.25
CA ILE A 217 -7.85 -7.06 9.00
C ILE A 217 -7.88 -7.65 10.40
N TYR A 218 -7.73 -6.79 11.40
CA TYR A 218 -7.69 -7.13 12.82
C TYR A 218 -8.99 -6.70 13.48
N GLY A 219 -10.05 -7.47 13.24
CA GLY A 219 -11.36 -7.28 13.87
C GLY A 219 -11.67 -8.37 14.89
N PRO A 220 -12.96 -8.70 15.12
CA PRO A 220 -13.34 -9.86 15.93
C PRO A 220 -12.83 -11.19 15.32
N ARG A 221 -12.57 -11.17 14.01
CA ARG A 221 -11.86 -12.21 13.26
C ARG A 221 -10.62 -11.57 12.67
N THR A 222 -9.56 -12.36 12.54
CA THR A 222 -8.37 -11.96 11.80
C THR A 222 -8.46 -12.53 10.40
N THR A 223 -8.51 -11.68 9.39
CA THR A 223 -8.57 -12.09 7.98
C THR A 223 -7.45 -11.46 7.17
N PHE A 224 -6.96 -12.19 6.18
CA PHE A 224 -5.97 -11.72 5.22
C PHE A 224 -6.61 -11.73 3.84
N VAL A 225 -6.68 -10.59 3.19
CA VAL A 225 -7.34 -10.43 1.90
C VAL A 225 -6.28 -10.14 0.83
N VAL A 226 -6.20 -10.98 -0.20
CA VAL A 226 -5.15 -10.93 -1.22
C VAL A 226 -5.76 -10.75 -2.60
N ALA A 227 -5.20 -9.83 -3.38
CA ALA A 227 -5.44 -9.68 -4.81
C ALA A 227 -4.13 -9.89 -5.57
N LEU A 228 -4.16 -10.73 -6.62
CA LEU A 228 -3.01 -11.01 -7.47
C LEU A 228 -3.32 -10.55 -8.90
N LYS A 229 -2.36 -9.96 -9.59
CA LYS A 229 -2.56 -9.43 -10.96
C LYS A 229 -3.01 -10.50 -11.95
N ASP A 230 -2.43 -11.70 -11.84
CA ASP A 230 -2.67 -12.81 -12.77
C ASP A 230 -3.77 -13.78 -12.29
N CYS A 231 -4.40 -13.53 -11.12
CA CYS A 231 -5.48 -14.36 -10.58
C CYS A 231 -6.79 -13.56 -10.53
N PRO A 232 -7.88 -14.04 -11.17
CA PRO A 232 -9.14 -13.31 -11.14
C PRO A 232 -9.77 -13.22 -9.75
N GLY A 233 -10.08 -11.99 -9.34
CA GLY A 233 -10.81 -11.71 -8.11
C GLY A 233 -9.92 -11.36 -6.93
N THR A 234 -10.55 -11.36 -5.76
CA THR A 234 -9.91 -11.07 -4.47
C THR A 234 -10.29 -12.18 -3.50
N HIS A 235 -9.29 -12.65 -2.76
CA HIS A 235 -9.36 -13.89 -2.00
C HIS A 235 -9.21 -13.59 -0.51
N GLU A 236 -10.17 -14.01 0.30
CA GLU A 236 -10.17 -13.81 1.74
C GLU A 236 -9.75 -15.09 2.45
N PHE A 237 -8.77 -14.97 3.35
CA PHE A 237 -8.26 -16.03 4.20
C PHE A 237 -8.58 -15.72 5.66
N LEU A 238 -9.09 -16.71 6.38
CA LEU A 238 -9.33 -16.63 7.82
C LEU A 238 -8.14 -17.22 8.58
N LEU A 239 -7.69 -16.52 9.62
CA LEU A 239 -6.74 -17.09 10.58
C LEU A 239 -7.46 -18.09 11.49
N LEU A 240 -7.05 -19.35 11.44
CA LEU A 240 -7.52 -20.41 12.34
C LEU A 240 -6.72 -20.40 13.65
N ASP A 241 -7.27 -21.02 14.70
CA ASP A 241 -6.64 -21.13 16.02
C ASP A 241 -5.29 -21.86 15.98
N GLU A 242 -5.12 -22.76 15.01
CA GLU A 242 -3.88 -23.49 14.74
C GLU A 242 -2.78 -22.61 14.11
N GLY A 243 -3.10 -21.35 13.79
CA GLY A 243 -2.18 -20.38 13.18
C GLY A 243 -2.07 -20.48 11.65
N LYS A 244 -2.96 -21.23 10.99
CA LYS A 244 -3.05 -21.37 9.53
C LYS A 244 -4.03 -20.37 8.93
N TRP A 245 -3.71 -19.90 7.72
CA TRP A 245 -4.60 -19.11 6.89
C TRP A 245 -5.42 -20.02 5.97
N GLN A 246 -6.74 -20.05 6.17
CA GLN A 246 -7.64 -20.87 5.36
C GLN A 246 -8.45 -20.01 4.41
N HIS A 247 -8.51 -20.38 3.14
CA HIS A 247 -9.28 -19.69 2.11
C HIS A 247 -10.79 -19.84 2.38
N VAL A 248 -11.51 -18.74 2.57
CA VAL A 248 -12.94 -18.75 2.96
C VAL A 248 -13.87 -18.11 1.95
N LYS A 249 -13.38 -17.20 1.09
CA LYS A 249 -14.25 -16.47 0.16
C LYS A 249 -13.48 -15.90 -1.03
N ASP A 250 -14.11 -16.01 -2.20
CA ASP A 250 -13.72 -15.32 -3.43
C ASP A 250 -14.69 -14.16 -3.71
N THR A 251 -14.15 -13.02 -4.10
CA THR A 251 -14.93 -11.87 -4.60
C THR A 251 -14.44 -11.50 -6.00
N THR A 252 -15.27 -11.74 -7.02
CA THR A 252 -14.94 -11.45 -8.42
C THR A 252 -15.69 -10.24 -8.99
N THR A 253 -16.83 -9.89 -8.39
CA THR A 253 -17.68 -8.78 -8.81
C THR A 253 -18.24 -8.06 -7.60
N ILE A 254 -18.27 -6.72 -7.64
CA ILE A 254 -18.95 -5.88 -6.67
C ILE A 254 -20.19 -5.30 -7.37
N GLY A 255 -21.38 -5.67 -6.90
CA GLY A 255 -22.65 -5.18 -7.44
C GLY A 255 -23.04 -3.81 -6.87
N GLU A 256 -24.14 -3.25 -7.38
CA GLU A 256 -24.75 -2.06 -6.77
C GLU A 256 -25.32 -2.41 -5.39
N GLY A 257 -25.05 -1.54 -4.41
CA GLY A 257 -25.46 -1.73 -3.03
C GLY A 257 -26.09 -0.47 -2.44
N LYS A 258 -26.72 -0.62 -1.28
CA LYS A 258 -27.32 0.49 -0.51
C LYS A 258 -26.50 0.84 0.74
N MET A 259 -25.19 0.71 0.67
CA MET A 259 -24.26 1.04 1.77
C MET A 259 -23.32 2.16 1.35
N PHE A 260 -23.07 3.09 2.26
CA PHE A 260 -22.24 4.26 2.03
C PHE A 260 -21.34 4.52 3.24
N SER A 261 -20.07 4.87 3.00
CA SER A 261 -19.04 5.11 4.03
C SER A 261 -18.29 6.43 3.74
N PRO A 262 -18.81 7.59 4.19
CA PRO A 262 -18.25 8.90 3.85
C PRO A 262 -16.97 9.21 4.64
N GLY A 263 -15.83 9.14 3.96
CA GLY A 263 -14.59 9.78 4.45
C GLY A 263 -14.68 11.31 4.35
N ASN A 264 -14.12 12.02 5.33
CA ASN A 264 -14.06 13.49 5.35
C ASN A 264 -15.41 14.20 5.15
N LEU A 265 -16.48 13.71 5.81
CA LEU A 265 -17.85 14.23 5.67
C LEU A 265 -17.99 15.76 5.80
N ARG A 266 -17.14 16.41 6.61
CA ARG A 266 -17.11 17.88 6.76
C ARG A 266 -16.95 18.65 5.44
N ALA A 267 -16.40 18.03 4.40
CA ALA A 267 -16.23 18.64 3.08
C ALA A 267 -17.56 18.90 2.35
N THR A 268 -18.68 18.37 2.81
CA THR A 268 -19.99 18.77 2.27
C THR A 268 -20.30 20.25 2.51
N PHE A 269 -19.64 20.86 3.49
CA PHE A 269 -19.84 22.28 3.81
C PHE A 269 -19.43 23.22 2.67
N ASP A 270 -18.33 22.92 1.98
CA ASP A 270 -17.74 23.76 0.95
C ASP A 270 -17.65 23.08 -0.43
N ASN A 271 -18.05 21.81 -0.53
CA ASN A 271 -18.17 21.07 -1.79
C ASN A 271 -19.64 20.72 -2.10
N PRO A 272 -20.34 21.57 -2.88
CA PRO A 272 -21.76 21.36 -3.19
C PRO A 272 -22.03 20.09 -4.02
N ASP A 273 -21.05 19.63 -4.80
CA ASP A 273 -21.19 18.38 -5.56
C ASP A 273 -21.19 17.17 -4.62
N TYR A 274 -20.34 17.18 -3.59
CA TYR A 274 -20.30 16.12 -2.59
C TYR A 274 -21.55 16.11 -1.70
N ASP A 275 -22.00 17.29 -1.27
CA ASP A 275 -23.26 17.43 -0.54
C ASP A 275 -24.45 16.90 -1.34
N LYS A 276 -24.52 17.24 -2.63
CA LYS A 276 -25.58 16.78 -3.53
C LYS A 276 -25.62 15.27 -3.64
N VAL A 277 -24.48 14.59 -3.75
CA VAL A 277 -24.41 13.12 -3.77
C VAL A 277 -24.94 12.54 -2.45
N LEU A 278 -24.58 13.12 -1.32
CA LEU A 278 -24.99 12.63 0.00
C LEU A 278 -26.48 12.83 0.29
N VAL A 279 -26.98 14.06 0.06
CA VAL A 279 -28.37 14.43 0.33
C VAL A 279 -29.30 13.82 -0.71
N THR A 280 -28.98 13.95 -2.00
CA THR A 280 -29.90 13.59 -3.08
C THR A 280 -29.90 12.09 -3.38
N ALA A 281 -28.74 11.44 -3.36
CA ALA A 281 -28.64 10.03 -3.77
C ALA A 281 -28.80 9.05 -2.59
N TRP A 282 -28.45 9.45 -1.36
CA TRP A 282 -28.41 8.52 -0.23
C TRP A 282 -29.48 8.81 0.82
N LEU A 283 -29.55 10.01 1.38
CA LEU A 283 -30.51 10.33 2.44
C LEU A 283 -31.97 10.30 1.96
N LEU A 284 -32.27 10.88 0.79
CA LEU A 284 -33.63 10.88 0.23
C LEU A 284 -34.10 9.48 -0.22
N VAL A 285 -33.19 8.64 -0.72
CA VAL A 285 -33.51 7.26 -1.14
C VAL A 285 -33.78 6.36 0.06
N LEU A 286 -33.09 6.57 1.19
CA LEU A 286 -33.37 5.85 2.43
C LEU A 286 -34.73 6.24 3.02
N CYS A 287 -35.05 7.54 3.06
CA CYS A 287 -36.33 8.03 3.56
C CYS A 287 -37.53 7.57 2.73
N THR A 288 -37.36 7.40 1.42
CA THR A 288 -38.43 6.89 0.53
C THR A 288 -38.57 5.37 0.55
N ALA A 289 -37.56 4.62 0.97
CA ALA A 289 -37.63 3.16 1.11
C ALA A 289 -38.20 2.70 2.48
N LEU A 290 -38.32 3.61 3.45
CA LEU A 290 -38.84 3.35 4.80
C LEU A 290 -40.33 3.74 4.98
N ASN A 291 -40.96 4.33 3.95
CA ASN A 291 -42.39 4.62 3.87
C ASN A 291 -43.07 3.70 2.85
#